data_AF-A0A969BPV1-F1
#
_entry.id   AF-A0A969BPV1-F1
#
_cell.length_a   1.000
_cell.length_b   1.000
_cell.length_c   1.000
_cell.angle_alpha   90.00
_cell.angle_beta   90.00
_cell.angle_gamma   90.00
#
_symmetry.space_group_name_H-M   'P 1'
#
loop_
_entity.id
_entity.type
_entity.pdbx_description
1 polymer ?
#
loop_
_entity_poly.entity_id
_entity_poly.type
_entity_poly.pdbx_seq_one_letter_code
_entity_poly.pdbx_strand_id
1 'polypeptide(L)'
;AGLVISFAGTALLVWDGSPSAAELGGSELARGLLLIFLGGASWAIFVIFSRTLIETYGALKITGLASLIIAVPMLPFVDQDTIGVLKSLDRNALFSLLFLTFLGATASLVAWNYAAGQLKPSLLGASLYLVTPLSVAAGWAMLDEQVTAKILLAAMIIMIGVGVSQLRGKAGSLDKIT
;
A
#
# COMPACT_ATOMS: atom_id res chain seq x y z
N ALA A 1 -16.02 -12.07 7.87
CA ALA A 1 -16.43 -12.51 6.50
C ALA A 1 -15.66 -11.74 5.44
N GLY A 2 -15.90 -10.43 5.24
CA GLY A 2 -15.23 -9.64 4.19
C GLY A 2 -13.71 -9.71 4.19
N LEU A 3 -13.06 -9.47 5.35
CA LEU A 3 -11.60 -9.57 5.51
C LEU A 3 -11.04 -10.95 5.15
N VAL A 4 -11.77 -12.03 5.48
CA VAL A 4 -11.35 -13.41 5.17
C VAL A 4 -11.44 -13.67 3.67
N ILE A 5 -12.50 -13.18 3.03
CA ILE A 5 -12.68 -13.30 1.58
C ILE A 5 -11.59 -12.52 0.84
N SER A 6 -11.31 -11.29 1.26
CA SER A 6 -10.25 -10.48 0.64
C SER A 6 -8.87 -11.11 0.83
N PHE A 7 -8.60 -11.64 2.03
CA PHE A 7 -7.36 -12.36 2.30
C PHE A 7 -7.21 -13.61 1.42
N ALA A 8 -8.28 -14.40 1.28
CA ALA A 8 -8.29 -15.57 0.40
C ALA A 8 -8.03 -15.19 -1.07
N GLY A 9 -8.61 -14.07 -1.54
CA GLY A 9 -8.34 -13.55 -2.87
C GLY A 9 -6.88 -13.12 -3.07
N THR A 10 -6.28 -12.43 -2.10
CA THR A 10 -4.85 -12.07 -2.13
C THR A 10 -3.96 -13.31 -2.11
N ALA A 11 -4.29 -14.30 -1.29
CA ALA A 11 -3.58 -15.57 -1.26
C ALA A 11 -3.64 -16.27 -2.62
N LEU A 12 -4.82 -16.33 -3.25
CA LEU A 12 -4.98 -16.89 -4.60
C LEU A 12 -4.16 -16.11 -5.66
N LEU A 13 -4.09 -14.78 -5.54
CA LEU A 13 -3.33 -13.93 -6.46
C LEU A 13 -1.83 -14.25 -6.38
N VAL A 14 -1.29 -14.29 -5.16
CA VAL A 14 0.15 -14.43 -4.88
C VAL A 14 0.62 -15.88 -5.01
N TRP A 15 -0.24 -16.85 -4.73
CA TRP A 15 0.10 -18.27 -4.77
C TRP A 15 0.41 -18.72 -6.20
N ASP A 16 1.67 -18.81 -6.59
CA ASP A 16 2.10 -19.26 -7.92
C ASP A 16 2.18 -20.79 -8.07
N GLY A 17 1.98 -21.54 -6.98
CA GLY A 17 2.04 -23.01 -6.96
C GLY A 17 3.38 -23.54 -6.45
N SER A 18 4.35 -22.66 -6.21
CA SER A 18 5.64 -23.00 -5.62
C SER A 18 5.50 -23.21 -4.11
N PRO A 19 6.09 -24.27 -3.51
CA PRO A 19 6.13 -24.47 -2.07
C PRO A 19 7.14 -23.52 -1.38
N SER A 20 7.22 -22.26 -1.82
CA SER A 20 8.17 -21.27 -1.28
C SER A 20 7.96 -20.98 0.21
N ALA A 21 6.73 -21.11 0.71
CA ALA A 21 6.43 -20.97 2.14
C ALA A 21 6.70 -22.24 2.96
N ALA A 22 6.69 -23.42 2.33
CA ALA A 22 6.95 -24.70 3.00
C ALA A 22 8.46 -24.98 3.16
N GLU A 23 9.30 -24.29 2.38
CA GLU A 23 10.77 -24.35 2.48
C GLU A 23 11.34 -23.42 3.56
N LEU A 24 10.54 -22.48 4.10
CA LEU A 24 10.96 -21.57 5.15
C LEU A 24 10.95 -22.28 6.51
N GLY A 25 12.08 -22.21 7.23
CA GLY A 25 12.15 -22.65 8.63
C GLY A 25 11.18 -21.85 9.52
N GLY A 26 10.69 -22.48 10.60
CA GLY A 26 9.69 -21.87 11.48
C GLY A 26 10.11 -20.52 12.09
N SER A 27 11.41 -20.27 12.28
CA SER A 27 11.94 -19.00 12.76
C SER A 27 11.85 -17.87 11.72
N GLU A 28 12.15 -18.16 10.45
CA GLU A 28 12.10 -17.17 9.36
C GLU A 28 10.65 -16.77 9.06
N LEU A 29 9.73 -17.75 9.06
CA LEU A 29 8.31 -17.49 8.93
C LEU A 29 7.78 -16.60 10.06
N ALA A 30 8.13 -16.90 11.31
CA ALA A 30 7.73 -16.10 12.47
C ALA A 30 8.27 -14.65 12.38
N ARG A 31 9.53 -14.49 11.95
CA ARG A 31 10.15 -13.17 11.77
C ARG A 31 9.47 -12.37 10.66
N GLY A 32 9.16 -12.99 9.52
CA GLY A 32 8.42 -12.37 8.42
C GLY A 32 7.01 -11.92 8.85
N LEU A 33 6.26 -12.77 9.55
CA LEU A 33 4.94 -12.43 10.07
C LEU A 33 4.99 -11.25 11.06
N LEU A 34 5.99 -11.23 11.95
CA LEU A 34 6.19 -10.13 12.89
C LEU A 34 6.52 -8.81 12.17
N LEU A 35 7.35 -8.85 11.12
CA LEU A 35 7.67 -7.66 10.32
C LEU A 35 6.44 -7.12 9.56
N ILE A 36 5.62 -8.01 8.98
CA ILE A 36 4.37 -7.61 8.30
C ILE A 36 3.41 -6.97 9.31
N PHE A 37 3.26 -7.55 10.50
CA PHE A 37 2.42 -7.00 11.55
C PHE A 37 2.91 -5.62 12.01
N LEU A 38 4.21 -5.47 12.27
CA LEU A 38 4.80 -4.18 12.63
C LEU A 38 4.64 -3.14 11.52
N GLY A 39 4.78 -3.53 10.25
CA GLY A 39 4.54 -2.65 9.11
C GLY A 39 3.09 -2.14 9.09
N GLY A 40 2.12 -3.05 9.24
CA GLY A 40 0.70 -2.68 9.30
C GLY A 40 0.36 -1.79 10.51
N ALA A 41 0.90 -2.09 11.69
CA ALA A 41 0.71 -1.28 12.89
C ALA A 41 1.31 0.13 12.72
N SER A 42 2.53 0.21 12.17
CA SER A 42 3.21 1.48 11.89
C SER A 42 2.41 2.33 10.90
N TRP A 43 1.85 1.71 9.85
CA TRP A 43 0.97 2.40 8.90
C TRP A 43 -0.32 2.92 9.56
N ALA A 44 -0.97 2.11 10.39
CA ALA A 44 -2.18 2.52 11.10
C ALA A 44 -1.91 3.72 12.03
N ILE A 45 -0.81 3.67 12.79
CA ILE A 45 -0.33 4.78 13.63
C ILE A 45 -0.11 6.02 12.75
N PHE A 46 0.64 5.89 11.65
CA PHE A 46 0.89 6.98 10.73
C PHE A 46 -0.41 7.63 10.22
N VAL A 47 -1.39 6.86 9.77
CA VAL A 47 -2.66 7.39 9.25
C VAL A 47 -3.45 8.15 10.34
N ILE A 48 -3.50 7.62 11.57
CA ILE A 48 -4.22 8.24 12.68
C ILE A 48 -3.57 9.56 13.09
N PHE A 49 -2.25 9.57 13.30
CA PHE A 49 -1.52 10.78 13.71
C PHE A 49 -1.45 11.82 12.60
N SER A 50 -1.19 11.38 11.37
CA SER A 50 -1.10 12.28 10.22
C SER A 50 -2.38 13.08 10.05
N ARG A 51 -3.55 12.45 10.20
CA ARG A 51 -4.82 13.14 10.04
C ARG A 51 -4.95 14.34 10.98
N THR A 52 -4.71 14.16 12.28
CA THR A 52 -4.82 15.24 13.28
C THR A 52 -3.85 16.39 12.99
N LEU A 53 -2.62 16.05 12.59
CA LEU A 53 -1.60 17.04 12.24
C LEU A 53 -1.94 17.79 10.95
N ILE A 54 -2.47 17.08 9.94
CA ILE A 54 -2.86 17.65 8.65
C ILE A 54 -4.03 18.62 8.81
N GLU A 55 -5.04 18.26 9.62
CA GLU A 55 -6.19 19.13 9.93
C GLU A 55 -5.74 20.44 10.62
N THR A 56 -4.64 20.42 11.36
CA THR A 56 -4.13 21.57 12.14
C THR A 56 -3.11 22.43 11.36
N TYR A 57 -2.18 21.81 10.63
CA TYR A 57 -1.01 22.48 10.03
C TYR A 57 -0.97 22.45 8.50
N GLY A 58 -1.90 21.72 7.87
CA GLY A 58 -2.00 21.57 6.42
C GLY A 58 -1.16 20.43 5.85
N ALA A 59 -1.67 19.81 4.78
CA ALA A 59 -1.12 18.56 4.23
C ALA A 59 0.32 18.68 3.71
N LEU A 60 0.65 19.77 3.03
CA LEU A 60 1.96 19.93 2.38
C LEU A 60 3.10 20.07 3.40
N LYS A 61 2.88 20.86 4.46
CA LYS A 61 3.88 21.11 5.51
C LYS A 61 4.16 19.84 6.31
N ILE A 62 3.11 19.13 6.72
CA ILE A 62 3.24 17.88 7.49
C ILE A 62 3.88 16.79 6.64
N THR A 63 3.49 16.64 5.37
CA THR A 63 4.08 15.64 4.49
C THR A 63 5.57 15.93 4.27
N GLY A 64 5.95 17.18 3.99
CA GLY A 64 7.35 17.55 3.80
C GLY A 64 8.22 17.32 5.05
N LEU A 65 7.74 17.72 6.22
CA LEU A 65 8.45 17.48 7.48
C LEU A 65 8.54 15.99 7.81
N ALA A 66 7.46 15.23 7.64
CA ALA A 66 7.46 13.79 7.86
C ALA A 66 8.45 13.08 6.93
N SER A 67 8.50 13.45 5.64
CA SER A 67 9.46 12.90 4.68
C SER A 67 10.91 13.18 5.09
N LEU A 68 11.22 14.37 5.60
CA LEU A 68 12.56 14.71 6.10
C LEU A 68 12.92 13.90 7.35
N ILE A 69 11.98 13.75 8.29
CA ILE A 69 12.20 12.99 9.52
C ILE A 69 12.41 11.50 9.20
N ILE A 70 11.66 10.94 8.25
CA ILE A 70 11.79 9.53 7.83
C ILE A 70 13.11 9.27 7.09
N ALA A 71 13.70 10.27 6.44
CA ALA A 71 15.00 10.11 5.78
C ALA A 71 16.13 9.77 6.76
N VAL A 72 16.07 10.27 7.99
CA VAL A 72 17.11 10.06 9.02
C VAL A 72 17.27 8.58 9.41
N PRO A 73 16.22 7.84 9.82
CA PRO A 73 16.33 6.42 10.13
C PRO A 73 16.59 5.54 8.89
N MET A 74 16.47 6.06 7.67
CA MET A 74 16.87 5.35 6.45
C MET A 74 18.39 5.39 6.21
N LEU A 75 19.12 6.37 6.76
CA LEU A 75 20.58 6.49 6.60
C LEU A 75 21.39 5.25 6.99
N PRO A 76 21.13 4.54 8.11
CA PRO A 76 21.89 3.34 8.46
C PRO A 76 21.66 2.15 7.51
N PHE A 77 20.64 2.20 6.66
CA PHE A 77 20.37 1.18 5.64
C PHE A 77 21.03 1.51 4.29
N VAL A 78 21.73 2.64 4.19
CA VAL A 78 22.47 3.01 2.98
C VAL A 78 23.74 2.18 2.90
N ASP A 79 23.85 1.37 1.85
CA ASP A 79 25.06 0.60 1.56
C ASP A 79 26.23 1.54 1.19
N GLN A 80 27.46 1.12 1.50
CA GLN A 80 28.68 1.87 1.19
C GLN A 80 28.84 2.10 -0.33
N ASP A 81 28.34 1.20 -1.17
CA ASP A 81 28.43 1.32 -2.63
C ASP A 81 27.23 2.03 -3.28
N THR A 82 26.31 2.59 -2.48
CA THR A 82 25.12 3.28 -3.02
C THR A 82 25.48 4.39 -4.00
N ILE A 83 26.59 5.10 -3.75
CA ILE A 83 27.08 6.17 -4.64
C ILE A 83 27.65 5.58 -5.95
N GLY A 84 28.30 4.42 -5.89
CA GLY A 84 28.82 3.72 -7.07
C GLY A 84 27.68 3.25 -7.97
N VAL A 85 26.65 2.63 -7.37
CA VAL A 85 25.43 2.22 -8.06
C VAL A 85 24.71 3.41 -8.70
N LEU A 86 24.56 4.53 -7.98
CA LEU A 86 23.90 5.71 -8.52
C LEU A 86 24.62 6.28 -9.75
N LYS A 87 25.96 6.20 -9.78
CA LYS A 87 26.78 6.65 -10.91
C LYS A 87 26.77 5.68 -12.09
N SER A 88 26.52 4.39 -11.85
CA SER A 88 26.46 3.37 -12.90
C SER A 88 25.07 3.23 -13.52
N LEU A 89 24.06 3.91 -12.98
CA LEU A 89 22.71 3.92 -13.57
C LEU A 89 22.73 4.44 -14.99
N ASP A 90 22.06 3.72 -15.88
CA ASP A 90 21.79 4.19 -17.22
C ASP A 90 20.68 5.27 -17.19
N ARG A 91 20.46 5.91 -18.35
CA ARG A 91 19.48 6.99 -18.46
C ARG A 91 18.06 6.50 -18.18
N ASN A 92 17.73 5.25 -18.53
CA ASN A 92 16.41 4.69 -18.30
C ASN A 92 16.16 4.43 -16.80
N ALA A 93 17.12 3.82 -16.10
CA ALA A 93 17.02 3.60 -14.66
C ALA A 93 16.92 4.93 -13.90
N LEU A 94 17.67 5.96 -14.32
CA LEU A 94 17.57 7.29 -13.72
C LEU A 94 16.18 7.91 -13.89
N PHE A 95 15.59 7.85 -15.10
CA PHE A 95 14.24 8.34 -15.32
C PHE A 95 13.19 7.55 -14.54
N SER A 96 13.34 6.22 -14.47
CA SER A 96 12.46 5.35 -13.69
C SER A 96 12.52 5.68 -12.19
N LEU A 97 13.73 5.90 -11.66
CA LEU A 97 13.94 6.31 -10.27
C LEU A 97 13.29 7.67 -9.97
N LEU A 98 13.47 8.65 -10.86
CA LEU A 98 12.86 9.98 -10.72
C LEU A 98 11.34 9.89 -10.80
N PHE A 99 10.80 9.14 -11.76
CA PHE A 99 9.37 8.90 -11.90
C PHE A 99 8.79 8.29 -10.62
N LEU A 100 9.41 7.23 -10.09
CA LEU A 100 8.97 6.56 -8.88
C LEU A 100 9.03 7.48 -7.66
N THR A 101 10.10 8.27 -7.52
CA THR A 101 10.30 9.15 -6.36
C THR A 101 9.34 10.34 -6.37
N PHE A 102 9.22 11.03 -7.50
CA PHE A 102 8.39 12.24 -7.59
C PHE A 102 6.91 11.93 -7.73
N LEU A 103 6.52 11.06 -8.67
CA LEU A 103 5.12 10.75 -8.92
C LEU A 103 4.62 9.60 -8.04
N GLY A 104 5.35 8.48 -8.01
CA GLY A 104 4.95 7.28 -7.28
C GLY A 104 4.90 7.48 -5.77
N ALA A 105 5.90 8.14 -5.20
CA ALA A 105 5.99 8.37 -3.75
C ALA A 105 5.49 9.76 -3.35
N THR A 106 6.16 10.83 -3.78
CA THR A 106 5.93 12.17 -3.21
C THR A 106 4.56 12.74 -3.57
N ALA A 107 4.21 12.81 -4.85
CA ALA A 107 2.93 13.37 -5.29
C ALA A 107 1.75 12.52 -4.81
N SER A 108 1.88 11.20 -4.88
CA SER A 108 0.85 10.27 -4.39
C SER A 108 0.64 10.40 -2.88
N LEU A 109 1.70 10.52 -2.08
CA LEU A 109 1.60 10.70 -0.63
C LEU A 109 1.00 12.06 -0.26
N VAL A 110 1.39 13.13 -0.95
CA VAL A 110 0.79 14.46 -0.75
C VAL A 110 -0.70 14.43 -1.08
N ALA A 111 -1.08 13.81 -2.19
CA ALA A 111 -2.49 13.66 -2.59
C ALA A 111 -3.28 12.83 -1.56
N TRP A 112 -2.70 11.73 -1.09
CA TRP A 112 -3.28 10.90 -0.04
C TRP A 112 -3.50 11.69 1.26
N ASN A 113 -2.47 12.38 1.75
CA ASN A 113 -2.54 13.17 2.98
C ASN A 113 -3.51 14.34 2.86
N TYR A 114 -3.53 15.02 1.70
CA TYR A 114 -4.50 16.06 1.42
C TYR A 114 -5.94 15.54 1.44
N ALA A 115 -6.18 14.39 0.80
CA ALA A 115 -7.48 13.73 0.85
C ALA A 115 -7.84 13.28 2.27
N ALA A 116 -6.88 12.78 3.05
CA ALA A 116 -7.09 12.30 4.40
C ALA A 116 -7.50 13.40 5.39
N GLY A 117 -7.02 14.64 5.17
CA GLY A 117 -7.42 15.80 5.97
C GLY A 117 -8.78 16.39 5.62
N GLN A 118 -9.36 16.05 4.45
CA GLN A 118 -10.60 16.68 3.97
C GLN A 118 -11.76 15.71 3.76
N LEU A 119 -11.48 14.45 3.45
CA LEU A 119 -12.51 13.45 3.17
C LEU A 119 -12.89 12.70 4.44
N LYS A 120 -14.15 12.24 4.48
CA LYS A 120 -14.60 11.30 5.51
C LYS A 120 -13.76 10.02 5.42
N PRO A 121 -13.39 9.39 6.55
CA PRO A 121 -12.62 8.14 6.55
C PRO A 121 -13.24 7.02 5.70
N SER A 122 -14.57 7.00 5.60
CA SER A 122 -15.32 6.05 4.76
C SER A 122 -15.03 6.22 3.27
N LEU A 123 -14.88 7.45 2.77
CA LEU A 123 -14.59 7.74 1.37
C LEU A 123 -13.10 7.54 1.04
N LEU A 124 -12.22 7.91 1.99
CA LEU A 124 -10.78 7.64 1.88
C LEU A 124 -10.49 6.13 1.88
N GLY A 125 -11.18 5.36 2.72
CA GLY A 125 -11.11 3.90 2.67
C GLY A 125 -11.69 3.34 1.37
N ALA A 126 -12.72 3.97 0.80
CA ALA A 126 -13.33 3.54 -0.46
C ALA A 126 -12.40 3.72 -1.67
N SER A 127 -11.56 4.75 -1.69
CA SER A 127 -10.60 4.95 -2.80
C SER A 127 -9.54 3.85 -2.87
N LEU A 128 -9.20 3.22 -1.75
CA LEU A 128 -8.30 2.06 -1.72
C LEU A 128 -8.84 0.86 -2.50
N TYR A 129 -10.15 0.78 -2.74
CA TYR A 129 -10.77 -0.30 -3.52
C TYR A 129 -10.55 -0.17 -5.00
N LEU A 130 -10.29 1.04 -5.46
CA LEU A 130 -9.95 1.29 -6.85
C LEU A 130 -8.49 0.96 -7.13
N VAL A 131 -7.62 0.90 -6.11
CA VAL A 131 -6.18 0.62 -6.29
C VAL A 131 -5.99 -0.73 -6.97
N THR A 132 -6.57 -1.81 -6.46
CA THR A 132 -6.41 -3.16 -7.03
C THR A 132 -6.84 -3.26 -8.51
N PRO A 133 -8.06 -2.89 -8.92
CA PRO A 133 -8.46 -2.98 -10.32
C PRO A 133 -7.67 -2.01 -11.23
N LEU A 134 -7.33 -0.81 -10.74
CA LEU A 134 -6.50 0.13 -11.52
C LEU A 134 -5.08 -0.41 -11.70
N SER A 135 -4.49 -1.05 -10.69
CA SER A 135 -3.18 -1.68 -10.80
C SER A 135 -3.17 -2.81 -11.83
N VAL A 136 -4.18 -3.68 -11.82
CA VAL A 136 -4.31 -4.76 -12.82
C VAL A 136 -4.50 -4.19 -14.23
N ALA A 137 -5.37 -3.18 -14.38
CA ALA A 137 -5.59 -2.52 -15.67
C ALA A 137 -4.34 -1.81 -16.19
N ALA A 138 -3.59 -1.14 -15.31
CA ALA A 138 -2.34 -0.48 -15.66
C ALA A 138 -1.23 -1.48 -16.01
N GLY A 139 -1.11 -2.60 -15.28
CA GLY A 139 -0.17 -3.68 -15.61
C GLY A 139 -0.44 -4.26 -17.00
N TRP A 140 -1.71 -4.53 -17.31
CA TRP A 140 -2.10 -4.98 -18.65
C TRP A 140 -1.80 -3.95 -19.74
N ALA A 141 -2.21 -2.68 -19.55
CA ALA A 141 -2.13 -1.66 -20.58
C ALA A 141 -0.71 -1.10 -20.80
N MET A 142 0.12 -1.05 -19.75
CA MET A 142 1.43 -0.40 -19.78
C MET A 142 2.60 -1.38 -19.81
N LEU A 143 2.45 -2.57 -19.21
CA LEU A 143 3.52 -3.59 -19.13
C LEU A 143 3.28 -4.78 -20.07
N ASP A 144 2.17 -4.79 -20.83
CA ASP A 144 1.75 -5.91 -21.70
C ASP A 144 1.66 -7.24 -20.92
N GLU A 145 1.30 -7.17 -19.63
CA GLU A 145 1.15 -8.36 -18.79
C GLU A 145 0.00 -9.23 -19.29
N GLN A 146 0.24 -10.53 -19.43
CA GLN A 146 -0.82 -11.47 -19.77
C GLN A 146 -1.79 -11.61 -18.60
N VAL A 147 -2.95 -10.97 -18.72
CA VAL A 147 -4.03 -11.08 -17.74
C VAL A 147 -4.61 -12.49 -17.80
N THR A 148 -4.11 -13.35 -16.92
CA THR A 148 -4.63 -14.71 -16.78
C THR A 148 -5.97 -14.71 -16.09
N ALA A 149 -6.79 -15.73 -16.36
CA ALA A 149 -8.08 -15.93 -15.69
C ALA A 149 -7.94 -15.97 -14.14
N LYS A 150 -6.80 -16.44 -13.64
CA LYS A 150 -6.46 -16.46 -12.23
C LYS A 150 -6.36 -15.06 -11.62
N ILE A 151 -5.69 -14.13 -12.30
CA ILE A 151 -5.55 -12.73 -11.83
C ILE A 151 -6.92 -12.07 -11.75
N LEU A 152 -7.77 -12.26 -12.78
CA LEU A 152 -9.13 -11.72 -12.80
C LEU A 152 -10.00 -12.29 -11.67
N LEU A 153 -9.94 -13.60 -11.46
CA LEU A 153 -10.70 -14.27 -10.40
C LEU A 153 -10.24 -13.79 -9.02
N ALA A 154 -8.93 -13.71 -8.79
CA ALA A 154 -8.38 -13.23 -7.53
C ALA A 154 -8.74 -11.76 -7.28
N ALA A 155 -8.62 -10.89 -8.29
CA ALA A 155 -9.04 -9.48 -8.20
C ALA A 155 -10.53 -9.35 -7.87
N MET A 156 -11.39 -10.17 -8.48
CA MET A 156 -12.83 -10.19 -8.21
C MET A 156 -13.11 -10.61 -6.75
N ILE A 157 -12.47 -11.66 -6.26
CA ILE A 157 -12.62 -12.13 -4.87
C ILE A 157 -12.16 -11.06 -3.89
N ILE A 158 -11.02 -10.40 -4.15
CA ILE A 158 -10.52 -9.29 -3.33
C ILE A 158 -11.57 -8.18 -3.27
N MET A 159 -12.06 -7.70 -4.42
CA MET A 159 -13.07 -6.64 -4.48
C MET A 159 -14.36 -7.01 -3.73
N ILE A 160 -14.86 -8.23 -3.89
CA ILE A 160 -16.05 -8.71 -3.18
C ILE A 160 -15.82 -8.74 -1.68
N GLY A 161 -14.72 -9.34 -1.22
CA GLY A 161 -14.41 -9.45 0.20
C GLY A 161 -14.30 -8.09 0.87
N VAL A 162 -13.60 -7.18 0.20
CA VAL A 162 -13.43 -5.82 0.68
C VAL A 162 -14.75 -5.05 0.69
N GLY A 163 -15.56 -5.15 -0.37
CA GLY A 163 -16.90 -4.54 -0.43
C GLY A 163 -17.81 -5.01 0.70
N VAL A 164 -17.84 -6.32 0.96
CA VAL A 164 -18.60 -6.91 2.08
C VAL A 164 -18.13 -6.39 3.43
N SER A 165 -16.81 -6.19 3.62
CA SER A 165 -16.24 -5.67 4.85
C SER A 165 -16.76 -4.26 5.17
N GLN A 166 -16.84 -3.41 4.16
CA GLN A 166 -17.21 -1.99 4.34
C GLN A 166 -18.70 -1.74 4.39
N LEU A 167 -19.48 -2.44 3.56
CA LEU A 167 -20.92 -2.29 3.54
C LEU A 167 -21.53 -2.73 4.87
N ARG A 168 -20.94 -3.73 5.53
CA ARG A 168 -21.34 -4.14 6.89
C ARG A 168 -20.93 -3.16 7.98
N GLY A 169 -19.73 -2.56 7.89
CA GLY A 169 -19.31 -1.49 8.80
C GLY A 169 -20.24 -0.27 8.75
N LYS A 170 -20.80 0.03 7.58
CA LYS A 170 -21.78 1.11 7.39
C LYS A 170 -23.16 0.76 7.97
N ALA A 171 -23.63 -0.49 7.81
CA ALA A 171 -24.91 -0.94 8.35
C ALA A 171 -24.94 -0.93 9.89
N GLY A 172 -23.87 -1.41 10.55
CA GLY A 172 -23.78 -1.38 12.03
C GLY A 172 -23.60 0.01 12.64
N SER A 173 -23.19 1.02 11.85
CA SER A 173 -23.13 2.42 12.29
C SER A 173 -24.49 3.14 12.18
N LEU A 174 -25.38 2.68 11.30
CA LEU A 174 -26.73 3.24 11.16
C LEU A 174 -27.67 2.71 12.27
N ASP A 175 -27.51 1.45 12.64
CA ASP A 175 -28.26 0.78 13.71
C ASP A 175 -27.98 1.34 15.12
N LYS A 176 -26.88 2.10 15.29
CA LYS A 176 -26.55 2.80 16.55
C LYS A 176 -27.13 4.21 16.65
N ILE A 177 -27.74 4.72 15.58
CA ILE A 177 -28.27 6.10 15.50
C ILE A 177 -29.82 6.10 15.49
N THR A 178 -30.45 4.95 15.27
CA THR A 178 -31.88 4.68 15.46
C THR A 178 -32.16 4.02 16.79
#